data_AF-A0A9P2TBJ2-F1
#
_entry.id   AF-A0A9P2TBJ2-F1
#
_cell.length_a   1.000
_cell.length_b   1.000
_cell.length_c   1.000
_cell.angle_alpha   90.00
_cell.angle_beta   90.00
_cell.angle_gamma   90.00
#
_symmetry.space_group_name_H-M   'P 1'
#
loop_
_entity.id
_entity.type
_entity.pdbx_description
1 polymer ?
#
loop_
_entity_poly.entity_id
_entity_poly.type
_entity_poly.pdbx_seq_one_letter_code
_entity_poly.pdbx_strand_id
1 'polypeptide(L)'
;MIDAFRAAFQELIDASLLGDPQRFGPAVGRVYELASHVPVSEREIALEALGPIFSGHHVGPGIEADLTVVAGALVEMGTSPGNTGIEVLRLLRETGRAAGMFLHAWDKVGDGDPPDPDQVTAADETRVAAVLGDSAPVATLCWWTARRYGLSAKTMLSSAQVRAAVRSDPKLHGDLLAIAAQLSAHLAEFSEVVALLRMDEVSSALVLDRGTRRGFRVRFEGIADNFQLHTLLADALIGEEGRGLPGRRPDPRWVAAFRDSDPDPQAKIVHGWWNLVGSDGSWVWNEGVPADIPLLNGERVLILEEQTYPRSWNAGRIYPLVKADLWVVEELDPAEAAHWWSLVEPEDDTPALPAAADTPGEEAAPAPSPWWQETEPAAPRPAEPQPAADAPASVDPLADRGEDTDHPTASSPTAVETPPLQDSPADNEQAAHDQLPQTEHIPVLTDELLAAYDAARTTSDPDEDGEDDTSHRDAPGSTLLPPLPPGVSDSSGWGPSWR
;
A
#
# COMPACT_ATOMS: atom_id res chain seq x y z
N MET A 1 -20.67 20.59 -13.91
CA MET A 1 -19.58 19.71 -13.44
C MET A 1 -20.10 18.34 -13.04
N ILE A 2 -21.05 18.24 -12.09
CA ILE A 2 -21.64 16.95 -11.67
C ILE A 2 -22.26 16.19 -12.85
N ASP A 3 -23.17 16.81 -13.62
CA ASP A 3 -23.82 16.12 -14.75
C ASP A 3 -22.83 15.67 -15.83
N ALA A 4 -21.78 16.46 -16.07
CA ALA A 4 -20.72 16.11 -17.01
C ALA A 4 -19.90 14.90 -16.51
N PHE A 5 -19.61 14.84 -15.21
CA PHE A 5 -18.94 13.69 -14.60
C PHE A 5 -19.80 12.43 -14.70
N ARG A 6 -21.10 12.53 -14.37
CA ARG A 6 -22.04 11.42 -14.47
C ARG A 6 -22.16 10.91 -15.91
N ALA A 7 -22.27 11.81 -16.88
CA ALA A 7 -22.31 11.44 -18.30
C ALA A 7 -20.99 10.80 -18.77
N ALA A 8 -19.83 11.31 -18.33
CA ALA A 8 -18.53 10.71 -18.63
C ALA A 8 -18.38 9.32 -18.00
N PHE A 9 -18.91 9.12 -16.80
CA PHE A 9 -18.86 7.83 -16.10
C PHE A 9 -19.83 6.81 -16.71
N GLN A 10 -21.02 7.25 -17.13
CA GLN A 10 -21.95 6.43 -17.92
C GLN A 10 -21.28 5.96 -19.22
N GLU A 11 -20.65 6.87 -19.94
CA GLU A 11 -19.94 6.55 -21.18
C GLU A 11 -18.78 5.57 -20.94
N LEU A 12 -18.08 5.70 -19.81
CA LEU A 12 -17.05 4.74 -19.39
C LEU A 12 -17.67 3.34 -19.22
N ILE A 13 -18.75 3.22 -18.45
CA ILE A 13 -19.46 1.95 -18.24
C ILE A 13 -19.92 1.35 -19.57
N ASP A 14 -20.55 2.15 -20.43
CA ASP A 14 -21.07 1.71 -21.72
C ASP A 14 -19.95 1.22 -22.65
N ALA A 15 -18.86 1.99 -22.75
CA ALA A 15 -17.70 1.62 -23.55
C ALA A 15 -17.03 0.33 -23.02
N SER A 16 -16.96 0.16 -21.71
CA SER A 16 -16.43 -1.05 -21.10
C SER A 16 -17.29 -2.28 -21.40
N LEU A 17 -18.61 -2.19 -21.19
CA LEU A 17 -19.54 -3.32 -21.38
C LEU A 17 -19.69 -3.72 -22.85
N LEU A 18 -19.59 -2.75 -23.77
CA LEU A 18 -19.58 -3.02 -25.21
C LEU A 18 -18.21 -3.50 -25.73
N GLY A 19 -17.16 -3.40 -24.91
CA GLY A 19 -15.80 -3.74 -25.32
C GLY A 19 -15.25 -2.81 -26.40
N ASP A 20 -15.61 -1.52 -26.36
CA ASP A 20 -15.18 -0.52 -27.35
C ASP A 20 -13.90 0.20 -26.88
N PRO A 21 -12.71 -0.20 -27.35
CA PRO A 21 -11.44 0.40 -26.94
C PRO A 21 -11.30 1.86 -27.41
N GLN A 22 -11.95 2.25 -28.51
CA GLN A 22 -11.85 3.60 -29.06
C GLN A 22 -12.60 4.62 -28.17
N ARG A 23 -13.71 4.20 -27.56
CA ARG A 23 -14.48 5.03 -26.62
C ARG A 23 -13.97 4.93 -25.19
N PHE A 24 -13.44 3.78 -24.78
CA PHE A 24 -13.01 3.52 -23.41
C PHE A 24 -11.93 4.51 -22.94
N GLY A 25 -10.80 4.60 -23.65
CA GLY A 25 -9.69 5.48 -23.25
C GLY A 25 -10.07 6.97 -23.11
N PRO A 26 -10.75 7.58 -24.09
CA PRO A 26 -11.27 8.94 -23.97
C PRO A 26 -12.28 9.11 -22.83
N ALA A 27 -13.10 8.11 -22.53
CA ALA A 27 -14.03 8.16 -21.40
C ALA A 27 -13.27 8.17 -20.06
N VAL A 28 -12.25 7.32 -19.89
CA VAL A 28 -11.37 7.34 -18.72
C VAL A 28 -10.74 8.72 -18.51
N GLY A 29 -10.21 9.33 -19.59
CA GLY A 29 -9.59 10.66 -19.51
C GLY A 29 -10.55 11.74 -19.01
N ARG A 30 -11.80 11.73 -19.49
CA ARG A 30 -12.83 12.66 -19.01
C ARG A 30 -13.22 12.42 -17.55
N VAL A 31 -13.31 11.15 -17.13
CA VAL A 31 -13.57 10.82 -15.71
C VAL A 31 -12.46 11.39 -14.82
N TYR A 32 -11.20 11.19 -15.19
CA TYR A 32 -10.03 11.70 -14.47
C TYR A 32 -9.99 13.23 -14.39
N GLU A 33 -10.30 13.93 -15.48
CA GLU A 33 -10.36 15.39 -15.50
C GLU A 33 -11.48 15.93 -14.57
N LEU A 34 -12.63 15.27 -14.55
CA LEU A 34 -13.82 15.76 -13.85
C LEU A 34 -13.88 15.33 -12.38
N ALA A 35 -13.26 14.21 -12.00
CA ALA A 35 -13.38 13.61 -10.68
C ALA A 35 -12.91 14.53 -9.54
N SER A 36 -11.85 15.32 -9.73
CA SER A 36 -11.36 16.26 -8.71
C SER A 36 -12.28 17.46 -8.49
N HIS A 37 -13.25 17.69 -9.38
CA HIS A 37 -14.15 18.84 -9.39
C HIS A 37 -15.57 18.51 -8.89
N VAL A 38 -15.83 17.26 -8.50
CA VAL A 38 -17.14 16.83 -7.99
C VAL A 38 -17.05 16.45 -6.50
N PRO A 39 -18.16 16.54 -5.75
CA PRO A 39 -18.19 16.11 -4.35
C PRO A 39 -17.80 14.64 -4.18
N VAL A 40 -17.20 14.30 -3.03
CA VAL A 40 -16.83 12.91 -2.67
C VAL A 40 -18.00 11.95 -2.86
N SER A 41 -19.20 12.34 -2.45
CA SER A 41 -20.42 11.52 -2.56
C SER A 41 -20.76 11.13 -4.01
N GLU A 42 -20.46 11.97 -5.00
CA GLU A 42 -20.69 11.64 -6.41
C GLU A 42 -19.68 10.59 -6.90
N ARG A 43 -18.43 10.66 -6.43
CA ARG A 43 -17.42 9.63 -6.73
C ARG A 43 -17.71 8.32 -6.03
N GLU A 44 -18.29 8.36 -4.83
CA GLU A 44 -18.72 7.16 -4.11
C GLU A 44 -19.82 6.43 -4.89
N ILE A 45 -20.81 7.15 -5.42
CA ILE A 45 -21.85 6.57 -6.29
C ILE A 45 -21.22 5.96 -7.55
N ALA A 46 -20.28 6.67 -8.18
CA ALA A 46 -19.58 6.17 -9.36
C ALA A 46 -18.81 4.87 -9.05
N LEU A 47 -18.08 4.85 -7.95
CA LEU A 47 -17.30 3.69 -7.51
C LEU A 47 -18.20 2.50 -7.14
N GLU A 48 -19.35 2.75 -6.50
CA GLU A 48 -20.34 1.72 -6.18
C GLU A 48 -20.91 1.08 -7.45
N ALA A 49 -21.14 1.87 -8.50
CA ALA A 49 -21.65 1.37 -9.78
C ALA A 49 -20.70 0.39 -10.50
N LEU A 50 -19.40 0.38 -10.17
CA LEU A 50 -18.45 -0.61 -10.72
C LEU A 50 -18.55 -1.99 -10.03
N GLY A 51 -19.11 -2.07 -8.83
CA GLY A 51 -19.22 -3.30 -8.06
C GLY A 51 -19.87 -4.47 -8.83
N PRO A 52 -21.06 -4.28 -9.43
CA PRO A 52 -21.72 -5.31 -10.24
C PRO A 52 -20.86 -5.78 -11.42
N ILE A 53 -20.16 -4.87 -12.11
CA ILE A 53 -19.28 -5.20 -13.24
C ILE A 53 -18.19 -6.18 -12.79
N PHE A 54 -17.52 -5.86 -11.69
CA PHE A 54 -16.45 -6.70 -11.12
C PHE A 54 -16.96 -8.04 -10.61
N SER A 55 -18.14 -8.09 -10.01
CA SER A 55 -18.69 -9.34 -9.46
C SER A 55 -19.14 -10.33 -10.53
N GLY A 56 -19.46 -9.86 -11.75
CA GLY A 56 -20.01 -10.68 -12.83
C GLY A 56 -19.11 -10.90 -14.03
N HIS A 57 -17.89 -10.33 -14.04
CA HIS A 57 -16.95 -10.39 -15.17
C HIS A 57 -17.56 -9.97 -16.52
N HIS A 58 -18.36 -8.90 -16.51
CA HIS A 58 -19.11 -8.45 -17.70
C HIS A 58 -18.25 -7.77 -18.77
N VAL A 59 -16.94 -7.66 -18.55
CA VAL A 59 -15.99 -6.94 -19.41
C VAL A 59 -14.78 -7.81 -19.74
N GLY A 60 -14.11 -7.50 -20.85
CA GLY A 60 -12.88 -8.20 -21.24
C GLY A 60 -11.78 -8.02 -20.18
N PRO A 61 -10.89 -9.01 -19.94
CA PRO A 61 -9.94 -8.98 -18.82
C PRO A 61 -8.97 -7.77 -18.81
N GLY A 62 -8.61 -7.25 -19.99
CA GLY A 62 -7.80 -6.03 -20.10
C GLY A 62 -8.54 -4.78 -19.62
N ILE A 63 -9.80 -4.61 -20.07
CA ILE A 63 -10.68 -3.51 -19.65
C ILE A 63 -11.05 -3.65 -18.17
N GLU A 64 -11.26 -4.87 -17.67
CA GLU A 64 -11.52 -5.14 -16.26
C GLU A 64 -10.37 -4.62 -15.38
N ALA A 65 -9.13 -4.98 -15.74
CA ALA A 65 -7.94 -4.53 -15.04
C ALA A 65 -7.83 -3.00 -15.07
N ASP A 66 -8.09 -2.36 -16.21
CA ASP A 66 -8.06 -0.90 -16.34
C ASP A 66 -9.16 -0.21 -15.52
N LEU A 67 -10.37 -0.77 -15.46
CA LEU A 67 -11.44 -0.29 -14.59
C LEU A 67 -11.07 -0.39 -13.11
N THR A 68 -10.34 -1.43 -12.68
CA THR A 68 -9.85 -1.49 -11.30
C THR A 68 -8.85 -0.35 -11.00
N VAL A 69 -8.04 0.04 -11.98
CA VAL A 69 -7.13 1.20 -11.84
C VAL A 69 -7.91 2.50 -11.73
N VAL A 70 -8.99 2.68 -12.52
CA VAL A 70 -9.89 3.82 -12.38
C VAL A 70 -10.51 3.87 -10.98
N ALA A 71 -10.99 2.72 -10.48
CA ALA A 71 -11.49 2.60 -9.11
C ALA A 71 -10.44 3.00 -8.07
N GLY A 72 -9.19 2.53 -8.24
CA GLY A 72 -8.05 2.93 -7.42
C GLY A 72 -7.84 4.43 -7.42
N ALA A 73 -7.76 5.06 -8.61
CA ALA A 73 -7.57 6.50 -8.73
C ALA A 73 -8.66 7.31 -8.01
N LEU A 74 -9.93 6.88 -8.09
CA LEU A 74 -11.02 7.52 -7.32
C LEU A 74 -10.76 7.46 -5.81
N VAL A 75 -10.27 6.33 -5.29
CA VAL A 75 -9.92 6.16 -3.88
C VAL A 75 -8.75 7.04 -3.47
N GLU A 76 -7.70 7.14 -4.30
CA GLU A 76 -6.57 8.03 -4.02
C GLU A 76 -6.98 9.51 -3.96
N MET A 77 -8.00 9.90 -4.73
CA MET A 77 -8.59 11.24 -4.63
C MET A 77 -9.50 11.44 -3.40
N GLY A 78 -9.54 10.48 -2.47
CA GLY A 78 -10.26 10.55 -1.20
C GLY A 78 -11.66 9.94 -1.20
N THR A 79 -11.97 9.04 -2.14
CA THR A 79 -13.24 8.32 -2.19
C THR A 79 -13.17 7.05 -1.32
N SER A 80 -14.20 6.76 -0.53
CA SER A 80 -14.24 5.50 0.23
C SER A 80 -14.44 4.30 -0.71
N PRO A 81 -13.63 3.22 -0.62
CA PRO A 81 -13.73 2.08 -1.52
C PRO A 81 -15.00 1.22 -1.34
N GLY A 82 -15.64 1.28 -0.17
CA GLY A 82 -16.85 0.51 0.13
C GLY A 82 -16.75 -0.99 -0.19
N ASN A 83 -17.86 -1.57 -0.68
CA ASN A 83 -17.89 -2.97 -1.09
C ASN A 83 -17.14 -3.20 -2.41
N THR A 84 -17.06 -2.20 -3.29
CA THR A 84 -16.31 -2.29 -4.56
C THR A 84 -14.85 -2.66 -4.31
N GLY A 85 -14.24 -2.12 -3.25
CA GLY A 85 -12.87 -2.50 -2.87
C GLY A 85 -12.71 -3.99 -2.52
N ILE A 86 -13.75 -4.63 -1.97
CA ILE A 86 -13.75 -6.07 -1.71
C ILE A 86 -13.83 -6.85 -3.02
N GLU A 87 -14.66 -6.40 -3.97
CA GLU A 87 -14.75 -7.04 -5.29
C GLU A 87 -13.43 -6.97 -6.07
N VAL A 88 -12.73 -5.83 -6.03
CA VAL A 88 -11.38 -5.69 -6.62
C VAL A 88 -10.40 -6.71 -6.02
N LEU A 89 -10.48 -6.98 -4.71
CA LEU A 89 -9.65 -8.00 -4.08
C LEU A 89 -10.07 -9.43 -4.44
N ARG A 90 -11.36 -9.69 -4.71
CA ARG A 90 -11.79 -11.00 -5.23
C ARG A 90 -11.27 -11.22 -6.65
N LEU A 91 -11.30 -10.19 -7.49
CA LEU A 91 -10.67 -10.23 -8.82
C LEU A 91 -9.17 -10.51 -8.70
N LEU A 92 -8.44 -9.80 -7.83
CA LEU A 92 -7.01 -10.06 -7.56
C LEU A 92 -6.75 -11.52 -7.17
N ARG A 93 -7.60 -12.10 -6.31
CA ARG A 93 -7.45 -13.50 -5.89
C ARG A 93 -7.54 -14.46 -7.08
N GLU A 94 -8.45 -14.19 -8.02
CA GLU A 94 -8.71 -15.06 -9.16
C GLU A 94 -7.64 -14.90 -10.24
N THR A 95 -7.36 -13.66 -10.64
CA THR A 95 -6.34 -13.35 -11.64
C THR A 95 -4.93 -13.64 -11.11
N GLY A 96 -4.64 -13.30 -9.86
CA GLY A 96 -3.35 -13.55 -9.22
C GLY A 96 -3.02 -15.03 -9.10
N ARG A 97 -4.01 -15.91 -8.91
CA ARG A 97 -3.79 -17.37 -8.91
C ARG A 97 -3.31 -17.86 -10.28
N ALA A 98 -3.93 -17.40 -11.37
CA ALA A 98 -3.52 -17.75 -12.72
C ALA A 98 -2.18 -17.09 -13.11
N ALA A 99 -1.90 -15.88 -12.65
CA ALA A 99 -0.58 -15.25 -12.78
C ALA A 99 0.51 -16.06 -12.06
N GLY A 100 0.22 -16.59 -10.87
CA GLY A 100 1.12 -17.51 -10.17
C GLY A 100 1.38 -18.82 -10.93
N MET A 101 0.41 -19.30 -11.73
CA MET A 101 0.61 -20.44 -12.63
C MET A 101 1.55 -20.10 -13.79
N PHE A 102 1.48 -18.88 -14.33
CA PHE A 102 2.43 -18.40 -15.33
C PHE A 102 3.86 -18.42 -14.79
N LEU A 103 4.08 -17.86 -13.59
CA LEU A 103 5.39 -17.86 -12.94
C LEU A 103 5.94 -19.28 -12.74
N HIS A 104 5.11 -20.18 -12.19
CA HIS A 104 5.52 -21.58 -12.00
C HIS A 104 5.83 -22.31 -13.31
N ALA A 105 5.14 -21.97 -14.39
CA ALA A 105 5.46 -22.50 -15.71
C ALA A 105 6.76 -21.91 -16.25
N TRP A 106 6.97 -20.60 -16.06
CA TRP A 106 8.18 -19.89 -16.46
C TRP A 106 9.42 -20.48 -15.78
N ASP A 107 9.38 -20.77 -14.48
CA ASP A 107 10.48 -21.40 -13.75
C ASP A 107 10.93 -22.76 -14.35
N LYS A 108 10.06 -23.42 -15.12
CA LYS A 108 10.35 -24.72 -15.76
C LYS A 108 10.83 -24.61 -17.20
N VAL A 109 10.55 -23.51 -17.89
CA VAL A 109 10.78 -23.35 -19.34
C VAL A 109 11.67 -22.16 -19.69
N GLY A 110 11.80 -21.21 -18.77
CA GLY A 110 12.56 -19.97 -18.92
C GLY A 110 14.00 -20.14 -18.45
N ASP A 111 14.92 -19.53 -19.19
CA ASP A 111 16.29 -19.29 -18.72
C ASP A 111 16.35 -17.87 -18.17
N GLY A 112 15.98 -17.69 -16.89
CA GLY A 112 16.06 -16.40 -16.18
C GLY A 112 14.71 -15.85 -15.72
N ASP A 113 14.70 -14.56 -15.37
CA ASP A 113 13.54 -13.88 -14.82
C ASP A 113 12.33 -13.91 -15.78
N PRO A 114 11.09 -13.94 -15.26
CA PRO A 114 9.90 -13.79 -16.08
C PRO A 114 9.89 -12.44 -16.82
N PRO A 115 9.27 -12.37 -18.02
CA PRO A 115 9.11 -11.11 -18.73
C PRO A 115 8.29 -10.15 -17.87
N ASP A 116 8.62 -8.86 -17.95
CA ASP A 116 7.78 -7.83 -17.36
C ASP A 116 6.33 -7.98 -17.86
N PRO A 117 5.30 -7.88 -16.99
CA PRO A 117 3.90 -8.02 -17.40
C PRO A 117 3.57 -7.26 -18.68
N ASP A 118 4.02 -6.02 -18.82
CA ASP A 118 3.68 -5.15 -19.96
C ASP A 118 4.47 -5.46 -21.24
N GLN A 119 5.36 -6.45 -21.20
CA GLN A 119 6.25 -6.85 -22.29
C GLN A 119 6.09 -8.33 -22.68
N VAL A 120 5.04 -9.00 -22.20
CA VAL A 120 4.77 -10.41 -22.51
C VAL A 120 4.38 -10.57 -23.98
N THR A 121 5.00 -11.54 -24.65
CA THR A 121 4.81 -11.80 -26.09
C THR A 121 4.13 -13.15 -26.36
N ALA A 122 3.67 -13.36 -27.60
CA ALA A 122 3.15 -14.67 -28.03
C ALA A 122 4.20 -15.80 -27.96
N ALA A 123 5.49 -15.46 -28.06
CA ALA A 123 6.57 -16.42 -27.87
C ALA A 123 6.69 -16.85 -26.39
N ASP A 124 6.46 -15.94 -25.46
CA ASP A 124 6.41 -16.24 -24.02
C ASP A 124 5.24 -17.17 -23.71
N GLU A 125 4.05 -16.89 -24.27
CA GLU A 125 2.89 -17.77 -24.15
C GLU A 125 3.18 -19.18 -24.68
N THR A 126 3.78 -19.27 -25.88
CA THR A 126 4.14 -20.56 -26.49
C THR A 126 5.12 -21.35 -25.62
N ARG A 127 6.05 -20.66 -24.94
CA ARG A 127 6.97 -21.30 -23.99
C ARG A 127 6.24 -21.88 -22.80
N VAL A 128 5.42 -21.08 -22.11
CA VAL A 128 4.69 -21.58 -20.93
C VAL A 128 3.62 -22.62 -21.29
N ALA A 129 3.12 -22.62 -22.53
CA ALA A 129 2.23 -23.67 -23.06
C ALA A 129 2.86 -25.07 -23.06
N ALA A 130 4.19 -25.20 -23.10
CA ALA A 130 4.86 -26.49 -22.95
C ALA A 130 4.59 -27.14 -21.57
N VAL A 131 4.25 -26.35 -20.56
CA VAL A 131 3.90 -26.81 -19.19
C VAL A 131 2.41 -26.72 -18.93
N LEU A 132 1.76 -25.63 -19.33
CA LEU A 132 0.36 -25.32 -18.98
C LEU A 132 -0.65 -25.85 -20.00
N GLY A 133 -0.22 -26.24 -21.20
CA GLY A 133 -1.11 -26.65 -22.29
C GLY A 133 -2.18 -25.59 -22.56
N ASP A 134 -3.44 -26.03 -22.58
CA ASP A 134 -4.61 -25.18 -22.88
C ASP A 134 -4.83 -24.05 -21.87
N SER A 135 -4.19 -24.09 -20.69
CA SER A 135 -4.28 -23.02 -19.68
C SER A 135 -3.30 -21.86 -19.91
N ALA A 136 -2.37 -21.98 -20.87
CA ALA A 136 -1.36 -20.95 -21.12
C ALA A 136 -1.94 -19.58 -21.50
N PRO A 137 -2.94 -19.45 -22.40
CA PRO A 137 -3.48 -18.13 -22.75
C PRO A 137 -4.05 -17.39 -21.54
N VAL A 138 -4.77 -18.08 -20.67
CA VAL A 138 -5.36 -17.49 -19.45
C VAL A 138 -4.27 -17.09 -18.46
N ALA A 139 -3.29 -17.95 -18.21
CA ALA A 139 -2.19 -17.64 -17.29
C ALA A 139 -1.36 -16.45 -17.78
N THR A 140 -1.07 -16.39 -19.08
CA THR A 140 -0.37 -15.27 -19.74
C THR A 140 -1.16 -13.96 -19.60
N LEU A 141 -2.46 -13.98 -19.87
CA LEU A 141 -3.35 -12.83 -19.71
C LEU A 141 -3.40 -12.33 -18.25
N CYS A 142 -3.46 -13.25 -17.29
CA CYS A 142 -3.45 -12.91 -15.88
C CYS A 142 -2.10 -12.37 -15.41
N TRP A 143 -0.98 -12.87 -15.94
CA TRP A 143 0.34 -12.29 -15.69
C TRP A 143 0.44 -10.86 -16.25
N TRP A 144 -0.01 -10.66 -17.49
CA TRP A 144 -0.04 -9.34 -18.14
C TRP A 144 -0.89 -8.30 -17.39
N THR A 145 -1.97 -8.71 -16.72
CA THR A 145 -2.82 -7.81 -15.93
C THR A 145 -2.42 -7.69 -14.45
N ALA A 146 -1.48 -8.51 -13.96
CA ALA A 146 -1.16 -8.64 -12.55
C ALA A 146 -0.73 -7.32 -11.87
N ARG A 147 0.10 -6.51 -12.55
CA ARG A 147 0.56 -5.21 -12.03
C ARG A 147 -0.61 -4.26 -11.73
N ARG A 148 -1.57 -4.14 -12.66
CA ARG A 148 -2.75 -3.27 -12.51
C ARG A 148 -3.65 -3.71 -11.36
N TYR A 149 -3.82 -5.01 -11.18
CA TYR A 149 -4.54 -5.53 -10.01
C TYR A 149 -3.78 -5.27 -8.70
N GLY A 150 -2.45 -5.42 -8.68
CA GLY A 150 -1.62 -5.09 -7.51
C GLY A 150 -1.73 -3.61 -7.10
N LEU A 151 -1.64 -2.71 -8.07
CA LEU A 151 -1.85 -1.26 -7.89
C LEU A 151 -3.23 -0.93 -7.32
N SER A 152 -4.27 -1.55 -7.86
CA SER A 152 -5.64 -1.29 -7.41
C SER A 152 -5.85 -1.87 -6.01
N ALA A 153 -5.37 -3.09 -5.76
CA ALA A 153 -5.48 -3.77 -4.48
C ALA A 153 -4.82 -2.99 -3.34
N LYS A 154 -3.60 -2.46 -3.52
CA LYS A 154 -2.95 -1.66 -2.47
C LYS A 154 -3.76 -0.43 -2.10
N THR A 155 -4.35 0.23 -3.09
CA THR A 155 -5.16 1.42 -2.86
C THR A 155 -6.47 1.06 -2.16
N MET A 156 -7.13 -0.05 -2.52
CA MET A 156 -8.32 -0.52 -1.78
C MET A 156 -8.00 -0.87 -0.32
N LEU A 157 -6.84 -1.51 -0.09
CA LEU A 157 -6.37 -1.91 1.24
C LEU A 157 -5.92 -0.74 2.11
N SER A 158 -5.85 0.49 1.58
CA SER A 158 -5.66 1.69 2.41
C SER A 158 -6.81 1.92 3.39
N SER A 159 -8.02 1.43 3.06
CA SER A 159 -9.20 1.49 3.91
C SER A 159 -9.19 0.40 5.00
N ALA A 160 -9.30 0.82 6.26
CA ALA A 160 -9.45 -0.08 7.40
C ALA A 160 -10.69 -0.99 7.29
N GLN A 161 -11.78 -0.47 6.70
CA GLN A 161 -13.00 -1.24 6.49
C GLN A 161 -12.76 -2.42 5.53
N VAL A 162 -12.03 -2.19 4.44
CA VAL A 162 -11.69 -3.24 3.45
C VAL A 162 -10.77 -4.28 4.09
N ARG A 163 -9.71 -3.84 4.81
CA ARG A 163 -8.83 -4.76 5.55
C ARG A 163 -9.61 -5.61 6.55
N ALA A 164 -10.52 -5.01 7.32
CA ALA A 164 -11.36 -5.72 8.28
C ALA A 164 -12.30 -6.73 7.61
N ALA A 165 -12.93 -6.35 6.49
CA ALA A 165 -13.81 -7.24 5.74
C ALA A 165 -13.05 -8.45 5.18
N VAL A 166 -11.88 -8.25 4.59
CA VAL A 166 -11.01 -9.34 4.12
C VAL A 166 -10.61 -10.25 5.28
N ARG A 167 -10.17 -9.69 6.41
CA ARG A 167 -9.77 -10.47 7.60
C ARG A 167 -10.93 -11.28 8.20
N SER A 168 -12.17 -10.81 8.05
CA SER A 168 -13.35 -11.54 8.51
C SER A 168 -13.66 -12.80 7.68
N ASP A 169 -13.04 -12.94 6.50
CA ASP A 169 -13.05 -14.14 5.67
C ASP A 169 -11.63 -14.78 5.64
N PRO A 170 -11.33 -15.73 6.55
CA PRO A 170 -10.01 -16.33 6.65
C PRO A 170 -9.51 -17.02 5.38
N LYS A 171 -10.43 -17.52 4.55
CA LYS A 171 -10.06 -18.17 3.28
C LYS A 171 -9.62 -17.12 2.28
N LEU A 172 -10.39 -16.04 2.11
CA LEU A 172 -10.02 -14.94 1.24
C LEU A 172 -8.70 -14.28 1.69
N HIS A 173 -8.56 -13.98 2.99
CA HIS A 173 -7.33 -13.42 3.54
C HIS A 173 -6.11 -14.31 3.31
N GLY A 174 -6.23 -15.61 3.60
CA GLY A 174 -5.15 -16.58 3.39
C GLY A 174 -4.76 -16.74 1.93
N ASP A 175 -5.74 -16.83 1.02
CA ASP A 175 -5.49 -16.92 -0.42
C ASP A 175 -4.78 -15.65 -0.94
N LEU A 176 -5.27 -14.45 -0.55
CA LEU A 176 -4.66 -13.18 -0.95
C LEU A 176 -3.23 -13.03 -0.45
N LEU A 177 -2.96 -13.39 0.81
CA LEU A 177 -1.63 -13.30 1.39
C LEU A 177 -0.65 -14.24 0.67
N ALA A 178 -1.07 -15.47 0.35
CA ALA A 178 -0.25 -16.42 -0.38
C ALA A 178 0.05 -15.95 -1.81
N ILE A 179 -0.96 -15.46 -2.52
CA ILE A 179 -0.83 -14.92 -3.88
C ILE A 179 0.10 -13.70 -3.87
N ALA A 180 -0.12 -12.76 -2.95
CA ALA A 180 0.68 -11.56 -2.89
C ALA A 180 2.15 -11.86 -2.53
N ALA A 181 2.41 -12.78 -1.60
CA ALA A 181 3.77 -13.22 -1.28
C ALA A 181 4.46 -13.90 -2.48
N GLN A 182 3.73 -14.69 -3.27
CA GLN A 182 4.28 -15.29 -4.49
C GLN A 182 4.64 -14.21 -5.53
N LEU A 183 3.72 -13.28 -5.80
CA LEU A 183 3.90 -12.25 -6.83
C LEU A 183 4.91 -11.15 -6.42
N SER A 184 5.10 -10.92 -5.11
CA SER A 184 6.04 -9.92 -4.60
C SER A 184 7.51 -10.19 -4.93
N ALA A 185 7.85 -11.42 -5.32
CA ALA A 185 9.19 -11.76 -5.79
C ALA A 185 9.54 -11.06 -7.12
N HIS A 186 8.55 -10.66 -7.90
CA HIS A 186 8.73 -10.08 -9.23
C HIS A 186 8.05 -8.72 -9.40
N LEU A 187 7.05 -8.39 -8.59
CA LEU A 187 6.25 -7.17 -8.69
C LEU A 187 6.22 -6.44 -7.33
N ALA A 188 6.82 -5.25 -7.28
CA ALA A 188 7.03 -4.50 -6.05
C ALA A 188 5.70 -4.12 -5.36
N GLU A 189 4.64 -3.86 -6.13
CA GLU A 189 3.30 -3.53 -5.65
C GLU A 189 2.76 -4.59 -4.70
N PHE A 190 3.10 -5.87 -4.94
CA PHE A 190 2.63 -6.96 -4.12
C PHE A 190 3.33 -7.05 -2.75
N SER A 191 4.53 -6.49 -2.60
CA SER A 191 5.15 -6.33 -1.26
C SER A 191 4.33 -5.40 -0.38
N GLU A 192 3.79 -4.32 -0.97
CA GLU A 192 2.89 -3.38 -0.28
C GLU A 192 1.54 -4.03 0.03
N VAL A 193 0.99 -4.82 -0.91
CA VAL A 193 -0.23 -5.60 -0.66
C VAL A 193 -0.03 -6.57 0.52
N VAL A 194 1.10 -7.28 0.60
CA VAL A 194 1.42 -8.14 1.74
C VAL A 194 1.43 -7.35 3.06
N ALA A 195 2.12 -6.20 3.07
CA ALA A 195 2.20 -5.36 4.26
C ALA A 195 0.83 -4.84 4.70
N LEU A 196 0.00 -4.38 3.77
CA LEU A 196 -1.34 -3.88 4.04
C LEU A 196 -2.32 -4.99 4.47
N LEU A 197 -2.20 -6.21 3.95
CA LEU A 197 -3.00 -7.35 4.40
C LEU A 197 -2.68 -7.77 5.85
N ARG A 198 -1.43 -7.56 6.28
CA ARG A 198 -0.94 -7.83 7.64
C ARG A 198 -1.16 -6.67 8.60
N MET A 199 -1.33 -5.45 8.08
CA MET A 199 -1.62 -4.28 8.90
C MET A 199 -2.88 -4.50 9.74
N ASP A 200 -2.86 -4.08 11.00
CA ASP A 200 -3.93 -4.29 11.99
C ASP A 200 -4.17 -5.75 12.40
N GLU A 201 -3.30 -6.71 12.05
CA GLU A 201 -3.28 -8.03 12.73
C GLU A 201 -2.99 -7.89 14.22
N VAL A 202 -2.21 -6.87 14.57
CA VAL A 202 -2.02 -6.39 15.94
C VAL A 202 -2.60 -4.99 16.03
N SER A 203 -3.47 -4.77 17.02
CA SER A 203 -4.17 -3.49 17.27
C SER A 203 -4.05 -3.02 18.72
N SER A 204 -3.20 -3.68 19.51
CA SER A 204 -2.98 -3.34 20.92
C SER A 204 -1.61 -3.83 21.40
N ALA A 205 -1.08 -3.12 22.40
CA ALA A 205 0.10 -3.55 23.15
C ALA A 205 0.00 -3.08 24.61
N LEU A 206 0.66 -3.82 25.49
CA LEU A 206 1.00 -3.37 26.83
C LEU A 206 2.36 -2.66 26.76
N VAL A 207 2.38 -1.38 27.15
CA VAL A 207 3.58 -0.54 27.14
C VAL A 207 4.05 -0.33 28.58
N LEU A 208 5.27 -0.73 28.89
CA LEU A 208 5.88 -0.59 30.21
C LEU A 208 7.03 0.43 30.14
N ASP A 209 7.02 1.45 30.99
CA ASP A 209 8.09 2.45 31.06
C ASP A 209 9.09 2.09 32.17
N ARG A 210 10.34 1.78 31.80
CA ARG A 210 11.36 1.32 32.76
C ARG A 210 11.63 2.37 33.84
N GLY A 211 11.71 3.64 33.45
CA GLY A 211 12.11 4.73 34.36
C GLY A 211 11.10 4.99 35.47
N THR A 212 9.80 4.99 35.14
CA THR A 212 8.72 5.26 36.11
C THR A 212 8.06 3.99 36.66
N ARG A 213 8.36 2.82 36.07
CA ARG A 213 7.72 1.53 36.36
C ARG A 213 6.21 1.49 36.11
N ARG A 214 5.68 2.47 35.38
CA ARG A 214 4.25 2.53 35.00
C ARG A 214 3.97 1.67 33.79
N GLY A 215 2.73 1.22 33.65
CA GLY A 215 2.27 0.42 32.52
C GLY A 215 1.00 1.01 31.89
N PHE A 216 0.85 0.87 30.58
CA PHE A 216 -0.27 1.41 29.83
C PHE A 216 -0.75 0.40 28.79
N ARG A 217 -2.05 0.13 28.75
CA ARG A 217 -2.64 -0.59 27.62
C ARG A 217 -2.99 0.42 26.54
N VAL A 218 -2.40 0.22 25.37
CA VAL A 218 -2.66 1.07 24.20
C VAL A 218 -3.41 0.29 23.14
N ARG A 219 -4.22 1.00 22.38
CA ARG A 219 -4.78 0.52 21.12
C ARG A 219 -4.35 1.43 19.99
N PHE A 220 -4.23 0.83 18.82
CA PHE A 220 -3.84 1.53 17.62
C PHE A 220 -4.42 0.87 16.38
N GLU A 221 -4.55 1.69 15.33
CA GLU A 221 -5.03 1.30 14.02
C GLU A 221 -4.19 2.01 12.95
N GLY A 222 -3.97 1.36 11.81
CA GLY A 222 -3.30 1.96 10.65
C GLY A 222 -1.81 2.24 10.84
N ILE A 223 -1.16 1.63 11.84
CA ILE A 223 0.27 1.79 12.10
C ILE A 223 1.07 0.81 11.25
N ALA A 224 1.88 1.36 10.34
CA ALA A 224 2.63 0.58 9.36
C ALA A 224 3.99 0.08 9.89
N ASP A 225 4.65 0.88 10.72
CA ASP A 225 5.98 0.61 11.24
C ASP A 225 6.14 1.09 12.69
N ASN A 226 7.27 0.73 13.28
CA ASN A 226 7.58 1.13 14.64
C ASN A 226 8.08 2.60 14.73
N PHE A 227 8.50 3.25 13.63
CA PHE A 227 8.76 4.70 13.61
C PHE A 227 7.49 5.52 13.92
N GLN A 228 6.38 5.15 13.27
CA GLN A 228 5.06 5.71 13.47
C GLN A 228 4.54 5.37 14.86
N LEU A 229 4.62 4.09 15.28
CA LEU A 229 4.24 3.66 16.63
C LEU A 229 4.94 4.48 17.71
N HIS A 230 6.26 4.62 17.61
CA HIS A 230 7.09 5.34 18.56
C HIS A 230 6.66 6.80 18.68
N THR A 231 6.45 7.47 17.55
CA THR A 231 6.05 8.88 17.53
C THR A 231 4.68 9.10 18.16
N LEU A 232 3.71 8.23 17.85
CA LEU A 232 2.36 8.33 18.40
C LEU A 232 2.28 7.92 19.88
N LEU A 233 3.09 6.96 20.32
CA LEU A 233 3.25 6.63 21.74
C LEU A 233 3.81 7.81 22.54
N ALA A 234 4.80 8.52 21.99
CA ALA A 234 5.36 9.70 22.61
C ALA A 234 4.31 10.81 22.79
N ASP A 235 3.44 11.03 21.80
CA ASP A 235 2.34 11.99 21.91
C ASP A 235 1.32 11.57 22.98
N ALA A 236 1.00 10.28 23.05
CA ALA A 236 -0.02 9.75 23.96
C ALA A 236 0.44 9.69 25.43
N LEU A 237 1.74 9.52 25.69
CA LEU A 237 2.25 9.24 27.03
C LEU A 237 2.97 10.43 27.69
N ILE A 238 3.70 11.25 26.94
CA ILE A 238 4.56 12.31 27.49
C ILE A 238 3.77 13.58 27.82
N GLY A 239 4.07 14.20 28.96
CA GLY A 239 3.51 15.50 29.35
C GLY A 239 2.10 15.42 29.96
N GLU A 240 1.62 16.55 30.51
CA GLU A 240 0.34 16.63 31.23
C GLU A 240 -0.86 16.31 30.33
N GLU A 241 -0.78 16.67 29.05
CA GLU A 241 -1.82 16.40 28.08
C GLU A 241 -1.85 14.93 27.61
N GLY A 242 -0.78 14.16 27.88
CA GLY A 242 -0.70 12.73 27.63
C GLY A 242 -1.08 11.92 28.87
N ARG A 243 -0.11 11.18 29.41
CA ARG A 243 -0.21 10.44 30.69
C ARG A 243 0.85 10.85 31.70
N GLY A 244 1.48 12.01 31.51
CA GLY A 244 2.44 12.58 32.45
C GLY A 244 3.77 11.84 32.53
N LEU A 245 4.15 11.04 31.51
CA LEU A 245 5.52 10.53 31.45
C LEU A 245 6.52 11.68 31.27
N PRO A 246 7.71 11.60 31.89
CA PRO A 246 8.74 12.61 31.74
C PRO A 246 9.27 12.63 30.30
N GLY A 247 9.57 13.82 29.79
CA GLY A 247 10.15 14.00 28.47
C GLY A 247 9.66 15.26 27.77
N ARG A 248 10.20 15.51 26.58
CA ARG A 248 9.71 16.57 25.70
C ARG A 248 8.68 15.98 24.75
N ARG A 249 7.44 16.48 24.80
CA ARG A 249 6.37 16.05 23.90
C ARG A 249 6.76 16.25 22.42
N PRO A 250 6.34 15.35 21.50
CA PRO A 250 6.53 15.55 20.06
C PRO A 250 5.97 16.88 19.56
N ASP A 251 6.58 17.43 18.49
CA ASP A 251 5.99 18.55 17.76
C ASP A 251 4.63 18.10 17.17
N PRO A 252 3.52 18.83 17.40
CA PRO A 252 2.21 18.46 16.88
C PRO A 252 2.18 18.23 15.36
N ARG A 253 3.09 18.85 14.60
CA ARG A 253 3.22 18.66 13.16
C ARG A 253 3.75 17.27 12.79
N TRP A 254 4.63 16.69 13.61
CA TRP A 254 5.05 15.29 13.46
C TRP A 254 3.88 14.34 13.72
N VAL A 255 3.13 14.60 14.79
CA VAL A 255 1.96 13.80 15.17
C VAL A 255 0.91 13.83 14.05
N ALA A 256 0.60 15.00 13.51
CA ALA A 256 -0.32 15.14 12.39
C ALA A 256 0.17 14.38 11.15
N ALA A 257 1.47 14.48 10.82
CA ALA A 257 2.09 13.76 9.71
C ALA A 257 2.06 12.23 9.89
N PHE A 258 2.05 11.72 11.13
CA PHE A 258 1.92 10.29 11.41
C PHE A 258 0.48 9.83 11.61
N ARG A 259 -0.50 10.72 11.73
CA ARG A 259 -1.95 10.38 11.80
C ARG A 259 -2.60 10.39 10.42
N ASP A 260 -2.70 11.56 9.79
CA ASP A 260 -3.54 11.73 8.60
C ASP A 260 -3.15 12.89 7.68
N SER A 261 -2.14 13.69 8.04
CA SER A 261 -1.72 14.86 7.28
C SER A 261 -0.45 14.60 6.49
N ASP A 262 -0.18 15.41 5.46
CA ASP A 262 1.11 15.41 4.78
C ASP A 262 2.23 15.94 5.71
N PRO A 263 3.48 15.48 5.56
CA PRO A 263 4.59 16.01 6.33
C PRO A 263 4.80 17.51 6.11
N ASP A 264 4.88 18.28 7.20
CA ASP A 264 5.23 19.70 7.12
C ASP A 264 6.68 19.85 6.64
N PRO A 265 6.95 20.59 5.54
CA PRO A 265 8.30 20.81 5.03
C PRO A 265 9.28 21.45 6.02
N GLN A 266 8.79 22.12 7.06
CA GLN A 266 9.57 22.75 8.13
C GLN A 266 9.76 21.84 9.36
N ALA A 267 9.13 20.67 9.40
CA ALA A 267 9.18 19.72 10.53
C ALA A 267 9.53 18.30 10.06
N LYS A 268 10.53 18.17 9.20
CA LYS A 268 10.84 16.88 8.54
C LYS A 268 11.51 15.85 9.44
N ILE A 269 12.35 16.26 10.38
CA ILE A 269 13.18 15.34 11.17
C ILE A 269 12.56 15.18 12.56
N VAL A 270 12.14 13.96 12.89
CA VAL A 270 11.67 13.54 14.21
C VAL A 270 12.85 13.00 15.01
N HIS A 271 12.85 13.24 16.31
CA HIS A 271 13.85 12.71 17.23
C HIS A 271 13.21 11.69 18.17
N GLY A 272 13.83 10.52 18.32
CA GLY A 272 13.30 9.45 19.16
C GLY A 272 13.45 9.72 20.65
N TRP A 273 12.57 9.08 21.42
CA TRP A 273 12.47 9.26 22.88
C TRP A 273 13.04 8.08 23.66
N TRP A 274 12.88 6.86 23.11
CA TRP A 274 13.21 5.63 23.83
C TRP A 274 14.05 4.66 23.01
N ASN A 275 14.60 3.68 23.72
CA ASN A 275 14.88 2.36 23.20
C ASN A 275 13.62 1.51 23.32
N LEU A 276 13.23 0.84 22.24
CA LEU A 276 12.08 -0.07 22.22
C LEU A 276 12.58 -1.51 22.39
N VAL A 277 12.12 -2.18 23.44
CA VAL A 277 12.60 -3.52 23.83
C VAL A 277 11.41 -4.44 24.07
N GLY A 278 11.51 -5.70 23.65
CA GLY A 278 10.50 -6.72 23.90
C GLY A 278 10.57 -7.27 25.32
N SER A 279 9.53 -7.96 25.77
CA SER A 279 9.51 -8.62 27.09
C SER A 279 10.63 -9.65 27.32
N ASP A 280 11.22 -10.16 26.25
CA ASP A 280 12.35 -11.12 26.28
C ASP A 280 13.73 -10.42 26.22
N GLY A 281 13.77 -9.08 26.25
CA GLY A 281 14.99 -8.29 26.13
C GLY A 281 15.47 -8.07 24.70
N SER A 282 14.77 -8.59 23.69
CA SER A 282 15.11 -8.35 22.28
C SER A 282 14.84 -6.91 21.85
N TRP A 283 15.60 -6.42 20.87
CA TRP A 283 15.36 -5.11 20.28
C TRP A 283 14.11 -5.13 19.39
N VAL A 284 13.18 -4.21 19.65
CA VAL A 284 12.08 -3.89 18.73
C VAL A 284 12.58 -2.75 17.84
N TRP A 285 13.06 -3.10 16.66
CA TRP A 285 13.60 -2.13 15.70
C TRP A 285 12.51 -1.22 15.14
N ASN A 286 12.84 0.04 14.90
CA ASN A 286 11.89 1.00 14.34
C ASN A 286 11.49 0.63 12.88
N GLU A 287 12.40 -0.03 12.16
CA GLU A 287 12.21 -0.57 10.81
C GLU A 287 11.26 -1.78 10.77
N GLY A 288 11.01 -2.40 11.93
CA GLY A 288 10.04 -3.48 12.06
C GLY A 288 8.60 -2.98 12.13
N VAL A 289 7.68 -3.93 12.35
CA VAL A 289 6.24 -3.66 12.45
C VAL A 289 5.73 -3.95 13.87
N PRO A 290 4.55 -3.43 14.27
CA PRO A 290 3.98 -3.72 15.59
C PRO A 290 3.76 -5.22 15.86
N ALA A 291 3.60 -6.04 14.81
CA ALA A 291 3.47 -7.49 14.93
C ALA A 291 4.76 -8.20 15.38
N ASP A 292 5.91 -7.53 15.29
CA ASP A 292 7.20 -8.06 15.74
C ASP A 292 7.42 -7.94 17.25
N ILE A 293 6.58 -7.15 17.95
CA ILE A 293 6.65 -7.00 19.41
C ILE A 293 6.40 -8.37 20.06
N PRO A 294 7.31 -8.92 20.88
CA PRO A 294 7.13 -10.25 21.47
C PRO A 294 5.85 -10.38 22.31
N LEU A 295 5.30 -11.59 22.34
CA LEU A 295 4.18 -11.94 23.20
C LEU A 295 4.70 -12.39 24.57
N LEU A 296 4.08 -11.89 25.64
CA LEU A 296 4.21 -12.41 26.99
C LEU A 296 2.80 -12.67 27.53
N ASN A 297 2.52 -13.93 27.92
CA ASN A 297 1.20 -14.37 28.37
C ASN A 297 0.05 -14.01 27.40
N GLY A 298 0.32 -14.02 26.09
CA GLY A 298 -0.66 -13.73 25.05
C GLY A 298 -0.89 -12.24 24.77
N GLU A 299 -0.20 -11.34 25.45
CA GLU A 299 -0.23 -9.88 25.21
C GLU A 299 1.08 -9.41 24.57
N ARG A 300 1.01 -8.45 23.64
CA ARG A 300 2.20 -7.85 23.02
C ARG A 300 2.81 -6.88 24.02
N VAL A 301 3.99 -7.16 24.54
CA VAL A 301 4.60 -6.34 25.61
C VAL A 301 5.80 -5.58 25.07
N LEU A 302 5.70 -4.25 25.10
CA LEU A 302 6.70 -3.29 24.67
C LEU A 302 7.25 -2.53 25.88
N ILE A 303 8.57 -2.52 26.01
CA ILE A 303 9.27 -1.81 27.08
C ILE A 303 9.91 -0.55 26.50
N LEU A 304 9.65 0.57 27.15
CA LEU A 304 10.31 1.86 26.90
C LEU A 304 11.53 1.97 27.81
N GLU A 305 12.70 1.98 27.18
CA GLU A 305 14.00 2.11 27.83
C GLU A 305 14.60 3.49 27.60
N GLU A 306 15.51 3.88 28.50
CA GLU A 306 16.31 5.08 28.31
C GLU A 306 17.09 4.96 26.99
N GLN A 307 17.03 6.02 26.19
CA GLN A 307 17.72 6.09 24.91
C GLN A 307 19.25 6.12 25.11
N THR A 308 19.95 5.12 24.58
CA THR A 308 21.42 5.03 24.70
C THR A 308 22.16 6.00 23.76
N TYR A 309 21.55 6.33 22.63
CA TYR A 309 22.09 7.30 21.66
C TYR A 309 20.95 7.99 20.90
N PRO A 310 21.11 9.27 20.51
CA PRO A 310 20.10 9.98 19.74
C PRO A 310 19.76 9.26 18.43
N ARG A 311 18.47 9.09 18.17
CA ARG A 311 17.95 8.59 16.89
C ARG A 311 17.02 9.62 16.25
N SER A 312 16.98 9.61 14.93
CA SER A 312 16.09 10.46 14.16
C SER A 312 15.59 9.77 12.90
N TRP A 313 14.41 10.18 12.43
CA TRP A 313 13.79 9.68 11.21
C TRP A 313 12.96 10.78 10.55
N ASN A 314 12.51 10.53 9.32
CA ASN A 314 11.64 11.48 8.62
C ASN A 314 10.20 11.37 9.14
N ALA A 315 9.54 12.52 9.31
CA ALA A 315 8.12 12.58 9.61
C ALA A 315 7.31 12.12 8.39
N GLY A 316 6.34 11.23 8.60
CA GLY A 316 5.43 10.76 7.56
C GLY A 316 5.15 9.27 7.63
N ARG A 317 4.00 8.88 7.10
CA ARG A 317 3.56 7.47 7.05
C ARG A 317 4.20 6.76 5.85
N ILE A 318 4.53 5.48 6.00
CA ILE A 318 4.91 4.63 4.85
C ILE A 318 3.79 4.60 3.81
N TYR A 319 2.54 4.53 4.26
CA TYR A 319 1.34 4.51 3.41
C TYR A 319 0.54 5.81 3.61
N PRO A 320 0.69 6.83 2.75
CA PRO A 320 0.05 8.14 2.94
C PRO A 320 -1.47 8.09 3.02
N LEU A 321 -2.10 7.15 2.29
CA LEU A 321 -3.55 6.97 2.26
C LEU A 321 -4.10 6.25 3.49
N VAL A 322 -3.26 5.54 4.26
CA VAL A 322 -3.66 4.90 5.50
C VAL A 322 -3.66 5.96 6.61
N LYS A 323 -4.82 6.19 7.19
CA LYS A 323 -4.94 6.98 8.42
C LYS A 323 -4.58 6.10 9.62
N ALA A 324 -3.87 6.68 10.57
CA ALA A 324 -3.50 6.01 11.79
C ALA A 324 -4.03 6.75 13.02
N ASP A 325 -4.31 5.98 14.06
CA ASP A 325 -4.64 6.50 15.37
C ASP A 325 -4.04 5.62 16.48
N LEU A 326 -3.78 6.24 17.63
CA LEU A 326 -3.28 5.58 18.83
C LEU A 326 -3.83 6.26 20.06
N TRP A 327 -4.36 5.46 20.99
CA TRP A 327 -4.87 5.96 22.26
C TRP A 327 -4.55 5.00 23.41
N VAL A 328 -4.40 5.58 24.60
CA VAL A 328 -4.25 4.83 25.84
C VAL A 328 -5.65 4.44 26.32
N VAL A 329 -5.91 3.14 26.37
CA VAL A 329 -7.15 2.58 26.91
C VAL A 329 -7.20 2.77 28.41
N GLU A 330 -6.12 2.38 29.09
CA GLU A 330 -5.98 2.52 30.53
C GLU A 330 -4.52 2.57 30.95
N GLU A 331 -4.27 3.18 32.11
CA GLU A 331 -3.05 3.02 32.87
C GLU A 331 -3.26 1.89 33.87
N LEU A 332 -2.27 1.01 34.00
CA LEU A 332 -2.32 -0.11 34.94
C LEU A 332 -2.30 0.39 36.39
N ASP A 333 -3.01 -0.33 37.26
CA ASP A 333 -2.84 -0.16 38.70
C ASP A 333 -1.38 -0.52 39.09
N PRO A 334 -0.78 0.16 40.09
CA PRO A 334 0.58 -0.13 40.51
C PRO A 334 0.86 -1.61 40.86
N ALA A 335 -0.10 -2.35 41.42
CA ALA A 335 0.05 -3.76 41.72
C ALA A 335 0.10 -4.62 40.45
N GLU A 336 -0.70 -4.26 39.45
CA GLU A 336 -0.71 -4.94 38.15
C GLU A 336 0.58 -4.63 37.36
N ALA A 337 1.02 -3.37 37.35
CA ALA A 337 2.30 -2.99 36.77
C ALA A 337 3.47 -3.76 37.43
N ALA A 338 3.48 -3.84 38.76
CA ALA A 338 4.50 -4.61 39.49
C ALA A 338 4.47 -6.10 39.13
N HIS A 339 3.29 -6.68 38.92
CA HIS A 339 3.17 -8.06 38.45
C HIS A 339 3.81 -8.24 37.07
N TRP A 340 3.49 -7.38 36.10
CA TRP A 340 4.11 -7.45 34.77
C TRP A 340 5.62 -7.29 34.81
N TRP A 341 6.12 -6.37 35.63
CA TRP A 341 7.56 -6.23 35.83
C TRP A 341 8.21 -7.48 36.42
N SER A 342 7.55 -8.19 37.34
CA SER A 342 8.08 -9.46 37.89
C SER A 342 8.18 -10.57 36.85
N LEU A 343 7.42 -10.49 35.75
CA LEU A 343 7.48 -11.44 34.65
C LEU A 343 8.59 -11.11 33.65
N VAL A 344 8.84 -9.81 33.42
CA VAL A 344 9.88 -9.30 32.52
C VAL A 344 11.27 -9.38 33.17
N GLU A 345 11.33 -9.07 34.47
CA GLU A 345 12.53 -9.11 35.30
C GLU A 345 12.29 -10.13 36.42
N PRO A 346 12.36 -11.44 36.12
CA PRO A 346 12.32 -12.43 37.18
C PRO A 346 13.47 -12.13 38.15
N GLU A 347 13.17 -12.06 39.44
CA GLU A 347 14.22 -11.96 40.46
C GLU A 347 15.17 -13.15 40.29
N ASP A 348 16.49 -12.87 40.26
CA ASP A 348 17.55 -13.90 40.24
C ASP A 348 17.48 -14.87 41.46
N ASP A 349 16.55 -14.65 42.39
CA ASP A 349 16.29 -15.46 43.59
C ASP A 349 15.37 -16.67 43.32
N THR A 350 15.67 -17.41 42.26
CA THR A 350 15.32 -18.84 42.26
C THR A 350 16.47 -19.57 42.98
N PRO A 351 16.28 -20.16 44.18
CA PRO A 351 17.30 -21.03 44.73
C PRO A 351 17.56 -22.11 43.70
N ALA A 352 18.80 -22.19 43.23
CA ALA A 352 19.25 -23.31 42.42
C ALA A 352 18.73 -24.58 43.09
N LEU A 353 17.85 -25.30 42.39
CA LEU A 353 17.48 -26.65 42.77
C LEU A 353 18.80 -27.36 43.12
N PRO A 354 18.91 -28.02 44.29
CA PRO A 354 20.16 -28.63 44.69
C PRO A 354 20.61 -29.54 43.54
N ALA A 355 21.79 -29.24 43.00
CA ALA A 355 22.43 -30.05 41.98
C ALA A 355 22.34 -31.50 42.46
N ALA A 356 21.52 -32.29 41.76
CA ALA A 356 21.43 -33.71 42.02
C ALA A 356 22.84 -34.26 41.87
N ALA A 357 23.33 -34.82 42.97
CA ALA A 357 24.64 -35.40 43.09
C ALA A 357 24.94 -36.35 41.92
N ASP A 358 26.21 -36.34 41.53
CA ASP A 358 26.86 -37.23 40.59
C ASP A 358 26.20 -38.61 40.50
N THR A 359 25.54 -38.88 39.37
CA THR A 359 25.34 -40.24 38.89
C THR A 359 26.30 -40.45 37.72
N PRO A 360 27.36 -41.26 37.87
CA PRO A 360 28.31 -41.49 36.79
C PRO A 360 27.74 -42.49 35.80
N GLY A 361 27.55 -42.03 34.55
CA GLY A 361 27.43 -42.89 33.38
C GLY A 361 26.08 -42.83 32.67
N GLU A 362 25.94 -41.91 31.71
CA GLU A 362 25.26 -42.17 30.44
C GLU A 362 25.69 -41.09 29.44
N GLU A 363 26.27 -41.54 28.31
CA GLU A 363 26.71 -40.68 27.21
C GLU A 363 25.52 -39.86 26.68
N ALA A 364 25.65 -38.54 26.71
CA ALA A 364 24.71 -37.65 26.06
C ALA A 364 24.76 -37.88 24.54
N ALA A 365 23.67 -38.45 24.00
CA ALA A 365 23.45 -38.53 22.57
C ALA A 365 23.41 -37.10 21.97
N PRO A 366 24.04 -36.87 20.80
CA PRO A 366 23.97 -35.58 20.13
C PRO A 366 22.54 -35.28 19.69
N ALA A 367 22.16 -34.00 19.75
CA ALA A 367 20.87 -33.50 19.30
C ALA A 367 20.62 -33.87 17.82
N PRO A 368 19.38 -34.20 17.41
CA PRO A 368 19.09 -34.50 16.02
C PRO A 368 19.24 -33.25 15.16
N SER A 369 20.08 -33.35 14.13
CA SER A 369 20.23 -32.33 13.09
C SER A 369 18.91 -32.11 12.33
N PRO A 370 18.63 -30.89 11.84
CA PRO A 370 17.48 -30.62 10.97
C PRO A 370 17.56 -31.44 9.68
N TRP A 371 16.42 -31.98 9.24
CA TRP A 371 16.30 -32.99 8.17
C TRP A 371 16.61 -32.49 6.74
N TRP A 372 17.02 -31.23 6.56
CA TRP A 372 17.47 -30.67 5.27
C TRP A 372 19.00 -30.55 5.17
N GLN A 373 19.75 -31.13 6.11
CA GLN A 373 21.22 -31.20 6.05
C GLN A 373 21.71 -32.63 5.86
N GLU A 374 21.75 -33.07 4.61
CA GLU A 374 22.60 -34.12 4.02
C GLU A 374 22.48 -33.87 2.50
N THR A 375 23.50 -33.66 1.66
CA THR A 375 24.94 -33.89 1.73
C THR A 375 25.57 -33.06 0.59
N GLU A 376 26.53 -32.17 0.85
CA GLU A 376 27.47 -31.72 -0.19
C GLU A 376 28.92 -31.90 0.31
N PRO A 377 29.82 -32.47 -0.51
CA PRO A 377 31.20 -32.69 -0.13
C PRO A 377 31.96 -31.36 -0.05
N ALA A 378 32.69 -31.19 1.05
CA ALA A 378 33.42 -30.00 1.45
C ALA A 378 34.35 -29.43 0.35
N ALA A 379 34.10 -28.19 -0.05
CA ALA A 379 35.06 -27.34 -0.75
C ALA A 379 35.95 -26.58 0.27
N PRO A 380 37.26 -26.38 -0.01
CA PRO A 380 38.19 -25.77 0.93
C PRO A 380 37.95 -24.26 1.09
N ARG A 381 37.95 -23.81 2.36
CA ARG A 381 37.83 -22.41 2.81
C ARG A 381 38.91 -21.50 2.19
N PRO A 382 38.55 -20.32 1.64
CA PRO A 382 39.49 -19.22 1.44
C PRO A 382 39.81 -18.54 2.78
N ALA A 383 41.06 -18.12 2.94
CA ALA A 383 41.58 -17.48 4.14
C ALA A 383 41.08 -16.03 4.31
N GLU A 384 40.79 -15.65 5.56
CA GLU A 384 40.49 -14.29 6.00
C GLU A 384 41.72 -13.36 5.86
N PRO A 385 41.55 -12.10 5.39
CA PRO A 385 42.54 -11.05 5.60
C PRO A 385 42.24 -10.28 6.89
N GLN A 386 43.26 -10.20 7.76
CA GLN A 386 43.30 -9.33 8.94
C GLN A 386 43.49 -7.83 8.59
N PRO A 387 43.11 -6.91 9.49
CA PRO A 387 43.00 -5.48 9.23
C PRO A 387 44.33 -4.74 9.33
N ALA A 388 44.52 -3.71 8.50
CA ALA A 388 45.59 -2.74 8.64
C ALA A 388 45.02 -1.37 9.02
N ALA A 389 45.51 -0.85 10.14
CA ALA A 389 45.36 0.52 10.59
C ALA A 389 46.20 1.48 9.71
N ASP A 390 45.67 2.67 9.44
CA ASP A 390 46.26 3.96 9.83
C ASP A 390 45.65 5.10 8.99
N ALA A 391 45.16 6.12 9.69
CA ALA A 391 44.78 7.42 9.16
C ALA A 391 46.03 8.22 8.71
N PRO A 392 45.89 9.37 8.02
CA PRO A 392 45.61 10.58 8.79
C PRO A 392 44.68 11.60 8.13
N ALA A 393 44.23 12.49 9.01
CA ALA A 393 43.43 13.68 8.85
C ALA A 393 43.84 14.61 7.70
N SER A 394 42.84 15.28 7.11
CA SER A 394 43.02 16.54 6.38
C SER A 394 42.03 17.60 6.90
N VAL A 395 42.61 18.44 7.77
CA VAL A 395 42.44 19.90 7.95
C VAL A 395 41.42 20.65 7.09
N ASP A 396 40.57 21.40 7.80
CA ASP A 396 39.93 22.66 7.39
C ASP A 396 40.98 23.75 7.01
N PRO A 397 40.60 24.71 6.15
CA PRO A 397 40.71 26.08 6.61
C PRO A 397 39.54 27.01 6.24
N LEU A 398 39.29 27.90 7.19
CA LEU A 398 38.45 29.09 7.18
C LEU A 398 38.86 30.19 6.16
N ALA A 399 37.85 31.04 5.89
CA ALA A 399 37.91 32.48 5.56
C ALA A 399 38.27 32.85 4.10
N ASP A 400 37.80 33.94 3.48
CA ASP A 400 37.23 35.19 3.97
C ASP A 400 36.62 35.97 2.77
N ARG A 401 35.73 36.94 3.09
CA ARG A 401 35.41 38.20 2.39
C ARG A 401 34.65 38.25 1.05
N GLY A 402 33.61 39.09 1.08
CA GLY A 402 33.19 39.91 -0.06
C GLY A 402 31.78 40.49 0.05
N GLU A 403 31.59 41.51 0.89
CA GLU A 403 30.44 42.42 0.86
C GLU A 403 30.39 43.23 -0.45
N ASP A 404 29.18 43.54 -0.94
CA ASP A 404 28.69 44.85 -1.41
C ASP A 404 27.37 44.65 -2.20
N THR A 405 26.22 44.93 -1.60
CA THR A 405 25.42 46.18 -1.76
C THR A 405 25.01 46.49 -3.20
N ASP A 406 23.70 46.35 -3.52
CA ASP A 406 22.84 47.51 -3.75
C ASP A 406 21.38 47.10 -4.06
N HIS A 407 20.46 47.66 -3.28
CA HIS A 407 19.05 47.86 -3.66
C HIS A 407 18.93 49.19 -4.43
N PRO A 408 17.96 49.32 -5.35
CA PRO A 408 16.81 50.15 -4.95
C PRO A 408 15.43 49.70 -5.50
N THR A 409 14.47 49.68 -4.56
CA THR A 409 13.08 50.23 -4.58
C THR A 409 12.19 50.22 -5.84
N ALA A 410 11.10 49.47 -5.71
CA ALA A 410 9.68 49.86 -5.78
C ALA A 410 9.21 50.98 -6.74
N SER A 411 8.21 50.64 -7.57
CA SER A 411 7.05 51.50 -7.89
C SER A 411 5.91 50.71 -8.57
N SER A 412 4.68 51.01 -8.17
CA SER A 412 3.38 50.73 -8.80
C SER A 412 2.47 51.92 -8.45
N PRO A 413 1.28 52.15 -9.03
CA PRO A 413 0.64 51.60 -10.24
C PRO A 413 0.13 52.72 -11.19
N THR A 414 -0.44 52.38 -12.36
CA THR A 414 -1.39 53.29 -13.04
C THR A 414 -2.43 52.48 -13.82
N ALA A 415 -3.70 52.78 -13.57
CA ALA A 415 -4.89 52.31 -14.27
C ALA A 415 -5.04 52.97 -15.64
N VAL A 416 -5.79 52.36 -16.57
CA VAL A 416 -6.66 53.06 -17.54
C VAL A 416 -7.56 52.05 -18.31
N GLU A 417 -8.87 52.35 -18.21
CA GLU A 417 -9.98 52.25 -19.16
C GLU A 417 -10.56 50.93 -19.70
N THR A 418 -11.86 50.83 -19.45
CA THR A 418 -12.91 49.99 -20.05
C THR A 418 -13.47 50.64 -21.33
N PRO A 419 -13.94 49.84 -22.31
CA PRO A 419 -15.03 50.25 -23.21
C PRO A 419 -16.25 49.30 -23.18
N PRO A 420 -17.40 49.70 -23.74
CA PRO A 420 -18.72 49.44 -23.14
C PRO A 420 -19.54 48.33 -23.79
N LEU A 421 -20.59 47.95 -23.05
CA LEU A 421 -21.75 47.16 -23.46
C LEU A 421 -22.40 47.70 -24.76
N GLN A 422 -22.77 46.79 -25.67
CA GLN A 422 -23.75 47.03 -26.72
C GLN A 422 -24.78 45.89 -26.76
N ASP A 423 -26.03 46.32 -26.96
CA ASP A 423 -27.28 45.57 -26.98
C ASP A 423 -27.39 44.53 -28.11
N SER A 424 -28.24 43.53 -27.85
CA SER A 424 -28.65 42.43 -28.73
C SER A 424 -29.30 42.87 -30.06
N PRO A 425 -29.49 41.93 -31.00
CA PRO A 425 -30.85 41.42 -31.18
C PRO A 425 -30.96 39.90 -31.35
N ALA A 426 -32.12 39.39 -30.97
CA ALA A 426 -32.62 38.05 -31.24
C ALA A 426 -32.73 37.77 -32.75
N ASP A 427 -32.37 36.57 -33.18
CA ASP A 427 -33.31 35.59 -33.75
C ASP A 427 -32.56 34.37 -34.31
N ASN A 428 -32.99 33.20 -33.81
CA ASN A 428 -33.25 32.00 -34.60
C ASN A 428 -32.07 31.28 -35.29
N GLU A 429 -31.46 30.33 -34.56
CA GLU A 429 -30.95 29.08 -35.17
C GLU A 429 -31.18 27.90 -34.22
N GLN A 430 -32.46 27.52 -34.11
CA GLN A 430 -32.85 26.18 -33.70
C GLN A 430 -32.80 25.27 -34.94
N ALA A 431 -31.78 24.43 -35.03
CA ALA A 431 -31.89 23.12 -35.67
C ALA A 431 -30.67 22.23 -35.32
N ALA A 432 -30.97 21.10 -34.70
CA ALA A 432 -30.14 19.88 -34.65
C ALA A 432 -28.85 19.91 -33.81
N HIS A 433 -29.00 20.03 -32.49
CA HIS A 433 -28.18 19.23 -31.57
C HIS A 433 -29.13 18.30 -30.82
N ASP A 434 -29.08 17.02 -31.18
CA ASP A 434 -29.71 15.93 -30.43
C ASP A 434 -29.31 16.06 -28.97
N GLN A 435 -30.32 16.23 -28.13
CA GLN A 435 -30.19 16.30 -26.70
C GLN A 435 -29.69 14.95 -26.21
N LEU A 436 -28.41 14.89 -25.83
CA LEU A 436 -27.94 13.86 -24.91
C LEU A 436 -28.88 13.89 -23.69
N PRO A 437 -29.49 12.75 -23.28
CA PRO A 437 -30.35 12.73 -22.12
C PRO A 437 -29.55 13.23 -20.91
N GLN A 438 -30.08 14.22 -20.21
CA GLN A 438 -29.52 14.67 -18.94
C GLN A 438 -29.48 13.44 -18.02
N THR A 439 -28.27 12.95 -17.73
CA THR A 439 -28.04 11.77 -16.91
C THR A 439 -28.34 12.15 -15.46
N GLU A 440 -29.62 12.09 -15.06
CA GLU A 440 -30.06 12.48 -13.72
C GLU A 440 -29.38 11.63 -12.63
N HIS A 441 -28.92 10.40 -12.95
CA HIS A 441 -28.18 9.51 -12.04
C HIS A 441 -27.21 8.58 -12.79
N ILE A 442 -26.04 8.29 -12.20
CA ILE A 442 -25.20 7.14 -12.62
C ILE A 442 -26.06 5.88 -12.46
N PRO A 443 -26.11 5.00 -13.48
CA PRO A 443 -27.08 3.92 -13.52
C PRO A 443 -26.77 2.91 -12.42
N VAL A 444 -27.82 2.43 -11.76
CA VAL A 444 -27.72 1.21 -10.98
C VAL A 444 -27.73 0.04 -11.98
N LEU A 445 -26.61 -0.65 -12.09
CA LEU A 445 -26.47 -1.79 -13.00
C LEU A 445 -27.24 -2.99 -12.44
N THR A 446 -28.47 -3.17 -12.91
CA THR A 446 -29.30 -4.35 -12.61
C THR A 446 -28.87 -5.55 -13.44
N ASP A 447 -29.11 -6.77 -12.95
CA ASP A 447 -28.85 -8.02 -13.68
C ASP A 447 -29.47 -8.05 -15.09
N GLU A 448 -30.67 -7.48 -15.27
CA GLU A 448 -31.35 -7.39 -16.57
C GLU A 448 -30.57 -6.51 -17.56
N LEU A 449 -30.05 -5.38 -17.09
CA LEU A 449 -29.26 -4.46 -17.91
C LEU A 449 -27.92 -5.10 -18.31
N LEU A 450 -27.23 -5.74 -17.36
CA LEU A 450 -25.97 -6.43 -17.62
C LEU A 450 -26.15 -7.57 -18.64
N ALA A 451 -27.23 -8.36 -18.50
CA ALA A 451 -27.58 -9.40 -19.47
C ALA A 451 -27.87 -8.84 -20.88
N ALA A 452 -28.44 -7.63 -20.97
CA ALA A 452 -28.67 -6.97 -22.26
C ALA A 452 -27.36 -6.55 -22.94
N TYR A 453 -26.37 -6.05 -22.19
CA TYR A 453 -25.04 -5.76 -22.72
C TYR A 453 -24.30 -7.03 -23.16
N ASP A 454 -24.38 -8.10 -22.36
CA ASP A 454 -23.80 -9.39 -22.73
C ASP A 454 -24.41 -9.93 -24.04
N ALA A 455 -25.72 -9.81 -24.19
CA ALA A 455 -26.41 -10.16 -25.43
C ALA A 455 -25.94 -9.28 -26.61
N ALA A 456 -25.86 -7.96 -26.42
CA ALA A 456 -25.42 -7.04 -27.47
C ALA A 456 -24.01 -7.37 -27.98
N ARG A 457 -23.07 -7.63 -27.06
CA ARG A 457 -21.68 -8.00 -27.36
C ARG A 457 -21.56 -9.31 -28.15
N THR A 458 -22.45 -10.27 -27.92
CA THR A 458 -22.48 -11.54 -28.67
C THR A 458 -23.13 -11.43 -30.05
N THR A 459 -23.89 -10.36 -30.31
CA THR A 459 -24.55 -10.11 -31.62
C THR A 459 -23.73 -9.26 -32.58
N SER A 460 -22.71 -8.55 -32.09
CA SER A 460 -21.65 -7.96 -32.92
C SER A 460 -20.71 -9.08 -33.39
N ASP A 461 -20.69 -9.31 -34.71
CA ASP A 461 -19.95 -10.40 -35.38
C ASP A 461 -18.44 -10.39 -35.04
N PRO A 462 -17.78 -11.54 -34.83
CA PRO A 462 -16.32 -11.62 -34.66
C PRO A 462 -15.53 -11.57 -35.99
N ASP A 463 -16.20 -11.49 -37.14
CA ASP A 463 -15.60 -11.68 -38.47
C ASP A 463 -15.17 -10.38 -39.18
N GLU A 464 -15.18 -9.22 -38.51
CA GLU A 464 -14.73 -7.92 -39.08
C GLU A 464 -13.35 -7.43 -38.61
N ASP A 465 -12.60 -8.22 -37.83
CA ASP A 465 -11.19 -7.92 -37.57
C ASP A 465 -10.31 -8.58 -38.63
N GLY A 466 -9.74 -7.75 -39.49
CA GLY A 466 -8.95 -8.14 -40.66
C GLY A 466 -7.75 -9.02 -40.35
N GLU A 467 -7.23 -9.69 -41.39
CA GLU A 467 -6.02 -10.53 -41.38
C GLU A 467 -4.87 -9.87 -40.59
N ASP A 468 -4.70 -10.33 -39.34
CA ASP A 468 -3.69 -9.81 -38.42
C ASP A 468 -2.30 -10.37 -38.78
N ASP A 469 -1.37 -9.46 -39.08
CA ASP A 469 0.05 -9.74 -39.31
C ASP A 469 0.67 -10.36 -38.04
N THR A 470 1.15 -11.59 -38.16
CA THR A 470 1.59 -12.45 -37.03
C THR A 470 2.91 -12.03 -36.39
N SER A 471 3.33 -10.76 -36.54
CA SER A 471 4.64 -10.30 -36.09
C SER A 471 4.65 -9.32 -34.91
N HIS A 472 3.51 -8.79 -34.45
CA HIS A 472 3.40 -8.08 -33.16
C HIS A 472 1.92 -7.99 -32.74
N ARG A 473 1.44 -8.92 -31.90
CA ARG A 473 0.20 -8.66 -31.15
C ARG A 473 0.55 -7.69 -30.03
N ASP A 474 0.14 -6.43 -30.19
CA ASP A 474 0.14 -5.46 -29.08
C ASP A 474 -0.77 -5.99 -27.96
N ALA A 475 -0.36 -5.78 -26.70
CA ALA A 475 -1.07 -6.34 -25.56
C ALA A 475 -2.47 -5.67 -25.40
N PRO A 476 -3.56 -6.44 -25.22
CA PRO A 476 -4.92 -5.92 -25.42
C PRO A 476 -5.45 -5.01 -24.30
N GLY A 477 -4.98 -3.76 -24.22
CA GLY A 477 -5.44 -2.75 -23.27
C GLY A 477 -4.33 -1.86 -22.68
N SER A 478 -3.05 -2.22 -22.87
CA SER A 478 -1.90 -1.54 -22.23
C SER A 478 -1.70 -0.10 -22.70
N THR A 479 -2.38 0.32 -23.76
CA THR A 479 -2.31 1.67 -24.35
C THR A 479 -3.60 2.48 -24.14
N LEU A 480 -4.62 1.92 -23.48
CA LEU A 480 -5.94 2.56 -23.39
C LEU A 480 -6.05 3.57 -22.24
N LEU A 481 -5.20 3.46 -21.22
CA LEU A 481 -5.25 4.38 -20.08
C LEU A 481 -4.49 5.69 -20.39
N PRO A 482 -5.15 6.86 -20.26
CA PRO A 482 -4.45 8.13 -20.23
C PRO A 482 -3.59 8.25 -18.96
N PRO A 483 -2.65 9.21 -18.89
CA PRO A 483 -1.89 9.46 -17.67
C PRO A 483 -2.82 9.72 -16.48
N LEU A 484 -2.40 9.26 -15.29
CA LEU A 484 -3.16 9.45 -14.05
C LEU A 484 -3.28 10.95 -13.70
N PRO A 485 -4.38 11.36 -13.03
CA PRO A 485 -4.54 12.76 -12.60
C PRO A 485 -3.40 13.23 -11.67
N PRO A 486 -3.08 14.53 -11.64
CA PRO A 486 -2.13 15.08 -10.68
C PRO A 486 -2.54 14.76 -9.23
N GLY A 487 -1.62 14.19 -8.44
CA GLY A 487 -1.86 13.80 -7.05
C GLY A 487 -2.39 12.37 -6.87
N VAL A 488 -2.68 11.65 -7.96
CA VAL A 488 -2.79 10.19 -8.00
C VAL A 488 -1.38 9.64 -8.27
N SER A 489 -1.00 8.59 -7.56
CA SER A 489 0.37 8.20 -7.23
C SER A 489 1.19 7.71 -8.45
N ASP A 490 2.43 8.23 -8.58
CA ASP A 490 3.59 7.52 -9.19
C ASP A 490 4.02 6.41 -8.21
N SER A 491 3.18 5.39 -8.12
CA SER A 491 3.13 4.49 -6.98
C SER A 491 4.27 3.46 -6.91
N SER A 492 5.28 3.59 -7.78
CA SER A 492 6.58 2.92 -7.72
C SER A 492 7.51 3.50 -6.65
N GLY A 493 7.10 4.61 -6.00
CA GLY A 493 7.90 5.34 -5.00
C GLY A 493 7.51 5.14 -3.53
N TRP A 494 6.64 4.18 -3.17
CA TRP A 494 6.24 3.95 -1.76
C TRP A 494 7.30 3.20 -0.93
N GLY A 495 8.49 3.02 -1.49
CA GLY A 495 9.66 2.62 -0.72
C GLY A 495 10.24 3.81 0.07
N PRO A 496 10.74 3.60 1.29
CA PRO A 496 11.38 4.67 2.01
C PRO A 496 12.63 5.14 1.25
N SER A 497 12.74 6.45 1.02
CA SER A 497 13.93 7.09 0.46
C SER A 497 15.00 7.23 1.56
N TRP A 498 15.58 6.12 2.01
CA TRP A 498 16.74 6.17 2.90
C TRP A 498 17.99 6.46 2.07
N ARG A 499 18.73 7.51 2.46
CA ARG A 499 20.17 7.64 2.21
C ARG A 499 20.90 7.58 3.53
#